data_AF-A0A8H4RVM1-F1
#
_entry.id   AF-A0A8H4RVM1-F1
#
_cell.length_a   1.000
_cell.length_b   1.000
_cell.length_c   1.000
_cell.angle_alpha   90.00
_cell.angle_beta   90.00
_cell.angle_gamma   90.00
#
_symmetry.space_group_name_H-M   'P 1'
#
loop_
_entity.id
_entity.type
_entity.pdbx_description
1 polymer ?
#
loop_
_entity_poly.entity_id
_entity_poly.type
_entity_poly.pdbx_seq_one_letter_code
_entity_poly.pdbx_strand_id
1 'polypeptide(L)'
;MMATSVLRRFLMPSVRMPISASATKTVLGPQSIRRNFSATPTSFATYNQVAKGCRGSQRARKAVSPALRDVNAPELKGVCLKVGITSPKKPNSGQRKTARVRLRGRSQDCPGVRYHLVRGAMDLGGVGNRVTSRSKYGTKKPKKAAA
;
A
#
# COMPACT_ATOMS: atom_id res chain seq x y z
N MET A 1 -63.38 4.40 48.32
CA MET A 1 -63.91 5.74 47.98
C MET A 1 -63.14 6.22 46.74
N MET A 2 -63.75 6.11 45.55
CA MET A 2 -64.38 7.22 44.80
C MET A 2 -63.33 8.26 44.36
N ALA A 3 -63.11 8.64 43.09
CA ALA A 3 -63.86 8.45 41.86
C ALA A 3 -62.98 8.75 40.62
N THR A 4 -63.50 8.29 39.48
CA THR A 4 -63.25 8.62 38.06
C THR A 4 -62.96 10.11 37.77
N SER A 5 -62.34 10.56 36.68
CA SER A 5 -62.80 10.43 35.28
C SER A 5 -61.91 11.20 34.29
N VAL A 6 -61.57 10.55 33.16
CA VAL A 6 -61.76 11.01 31.76
C VAL A 6 -61.01 12.28 31.29
N LEU A 7 -60.12 12.13 30.29
CA LEU A 7 -60.34 12.74 28.96
C LEU A 7 -59.47 12.12 27.83
N ARG A 8 -60.17 11.44 26.91
CA ARG A 8 -60.02 11.37 25.42
C ARG A 8 -58.60 11.35 24.82
N ARG A 9 -58.11 10.23 24.29
CA ARG A 9 -58.39 9.70 22.93
C ARG A 9 -58.69 10.77 21.87
N PHE A 10 -57.69 11.07 21.04
CA PHE A 10 -57.89 11.27 19.61
C PHE A 10 -56.95 10.36 18.83
N LEU A 11 -57.51 9.18 18.54
CA LEU A 11 -57.11 8.32 17.45
C LEU A 11 -57.95 8.73 16.23
N MET A 12 -57.40 8.50 15.03
CA MET A 12 -58.04 8.46 13.69
C MET A 12 -57.89 9.74 12.84
N PRO A 13 -57.96 9.65 11.49
CA PRO A 13 -58.06 8.46 10.63
C PRO A 13 -56.96 8.37 9.55
N SER A 14 -56.70 7.14 9.14
CA SER A 14 -56.12 6.88 7.82
C SER A 14 -57.11 7.33 6.74
N VAL A 15 -56.68 8.14 5.78
CA VAL A 15 -57.39 8.28 4.51
C VAL A 15 -56.56 7.58 3.45
N ARG A 16 -57.17 6.50 2.95
CA ARG A 16 -56.69 5.65 1.87
C ARG A 16 -57.33 6.16 0.57
N MET A 17 -56.55 6.08 -0.52
CA MET A 17 -56.96 5.96 -1.94
C MET A 17 -57.22 7.24 -2.76
N PRO A 18 -57.19 7.18 -4.12
CA PRO A 18 -56.29 6.43 -5.01
C PRO A 18 -55.80 7.20 -6.27
N ILE A 19 -54.84 6.59 -6.99
CA ILE A 19 -54.58 6.61 -8.46
C ILE A 19 -54.34 7.97 -9.17
N SER A 20 -53.10 8.17 -9.64
CA SER A 20 -52.87 8.42 -11.07
C SER A 20 -51.48 7.92 -11.46
N ALA A 21 -51.46 6.83 -12.23
CA ALA A 21 -50.27 6.33 -12.86
C ALA A 21 -49.92 7.23 -14.05
N SER A 22 -49.02 8.20 -13.88
CA SER A 22 -48.29 8.75 -15.02
C SER A 22 -47.05 7.90 -15.23
N ALA A 23 -47.17 6.92 -16.13
CA ALA A 23 -46.04 6.17 -16.65
C ALA A 23 -45.11 7.13 -17.41
N THR A 24 -44.19 7.80 -16.72
CA THR A 24 -42.99 8.30 -17.38
C THR A 24 -42.18 7.07 -17.75
N LYS A 25 -42.23 6.71 -19.03
CA LYS A 25 -41.31 5.76 -19.63
C LYS A 25 -39.89 6.30 -19.42
N THR A 26 -39.25 5.98 -18.31
CA THR A 26 -37.80 5.93 -18.28
C THR A 26 -37.44 4.86 -19.29
N VAL A 27 -37.09 5.31 -20.49
CA VAL A 27 -36.29 4.52 -21.42
C VAL A 27 -35.03 4.21 -20.64
N LEU A 28 -35.01 3.05 -19.97
CA LEU A 28 -33.80 2.37 -19.60
C LEU A 28 -33.11 2.09 -20.93
N GLY A 29 -32.35 3.08 -21.42
CA GLY A 29 -31.38 2.87 -22.48
C GLY A 29 -30.58 1.63 -22.11
N PRO A 30 -30.17 0.82 -23.10
CA PRO A 30 -29.61 -0.50 -22.85
C PRO A 30 -28.57 -0.35 -21.77
N GLN A 31 -28.84 -0.90 -20.58
CA GLN A 31 -27.85 -0.88 -19.51
C GLN A 31 -26.67 -1.58 -20.12
N SER A 32 -25.63 -0.81 -20.47
CA SER A 32 -24.42 -1.35 -21.05
C SER A 32 -24.02 -2.44 -20.09
N ILE A 33 -24.13 -3.70 -20.52
CA ILE A 33 -23.68 -4.85 -19.76
C ILE A 33 -22.19 -4.59 -19.60
N ARG A 34 -21.81 -3.92 -18.50
CA ARG A 34 -20.43 -3.86 -18.08
C ARG A 34 -20.16 -5.28 -17.66
N ARG A 35 -19.72 -6.08 -18.63
CA ARG A 35 -19.09 -7.36 -18.39
C ARG A 35 -17.94 -7.03 -17.45
N ASN A 36 -18.12 -7.28 -16.16
CA ASN A 36 -17.02 -7.27 -15.21
C ASN A 36 -16.09 -8.38 -15.69
N PHE A 37 -15.10 -7.99 -16.49
CA PHE A 37 -14.07 -8.86 -17.02
C PHE A 37 -13.12 -9.18 -15.85
N SER A 38 -13.64 -9.88 -14.84
CA SER A 38 -12.81 -10.44 -13.79
C SER A 38 -12.14 -11.67 -14.41
N ALA A 39 -10.87 -11.52 -14.81
CA ALA A 39 -10.09 -12.57 -15.45
C ALA A 39 -9.76 -13.75 -14.53
N THR A 40 -10.26 -13.77 -13.29
CA THR A 40 -10.08 -14.89 -12.36
C THR A 40 -11.26 -15.85 -12.48
N PRO A 41 -11.05 -17.12 -12.91
CA PRO A 41 -12.13 -18.10 -12.92
C PRO A 41 -12.61 -18.31 -11.48
N THR A 42 -13.91 -18.14 -11.23
CA THR A 42 -14.51 -18.53 -9.97
C THR A 42 -14.43 -20.05 -9.87
N SER A 43 -13.53 -20.56 -9.04
CA SER A 43 -13.52 -22.00 -8.71
C SER A 43 -14.84 -22.31 -8.01
N PHE A 44 -15.73 -23.01 -8.69
CA PHE A 44 -16.98 -23.49 -8.11
C PHE A 44 -16.64 -24.57 -7.09
N ALA A 45 -17.00 -24.35 -5.83
CA ALA A 45 -16.82 -25.28 -4.73
C ALA A 45 -18.15 -25.41 -3.98
N THR A 46 -18.48 -26.63 -3.55
CA THR A 46 -19.69 -26.89 -2.77
C THR A 46 -19.57 -26.29 -1.37
N TYR A 47 -20.71 -26.08 -0.70
CA TYR A 47 -20.74 -25.54 0.66
C TYR A 47 -19.83 -26.31 1.63
N ASN A 48 -19.90 -27.65 1.61
CA ASN A 48 -19.09 -28.49 2.47
C ASN A 48 -17.60 -28.45 2.11
N GLN A 49 -17.22 -28.23 0.85
CA GLN A 49 -15.82 -28.03 0.45
C GLN A 49 -15.27 -26.71 0.99
N VAL A 50 -16.08 -25.65 0.94
CA VAL A 50 -15.74 -24.35 1.51
C VAL A 50 -15.65 -24.43 3.04
N ALA A 51 -16.61 -25.10 3.69
CA ALA A 51 -16.61 -25.35 5.13
C ALA A 51 -15.38 -26.16 5.58
N LYS A 52 -14.88 -27.07 4.73
CA LYS A 52 -13.63 -27.82 4.93
C LYS A 52 -12.35 -27.04 4.56
N GLY A 53 -12.47 -25.77 4.16
CA GLY A 53 -11.32 -24.88 3.92
C GLY A 53 -10.71 -24.96 2.52
N CYS A 54 -11.45 -25.37 1.49
CA CYS A 54 -10.92 -25.44 0.12
C CYS A 54 -10.45 -24.08 -0.45
N ARG A 55 -10.85 -22.96 0.16
CA ARG A 55 -10.45 -21.61 -0.24
C ARG A 55 -9.20 -21.18 0.53
N GLY A 56 -8.03 -21.38 -0.08
CA GLY A 56 -6.76 -20.90 0.45
C GLY A 56 -6.49 -19.43 0.07
N SER A 57 -5.89 -18.67 0.97
CA SER A 57 -5.36 -17.34 0.64
C SER A 57 -4.17 -17.46 -0.31
N GLN A 58 -4.04 -16.54 -1.27
CA GLN A 58 -2.85 -16.49 -2.12
C GLN A 58 -1.59 -16.30 -1.28
N ARG A 59 -0.54 -17.08 -1.56
CA ARG A 59 0.76 -16.96 -0.87
C ARG A 59 1.33 -15.55 -1.03
N ALA A 60 1.80 -14.98 0.09
CA ALA A 60 2.41 -13.66 0.10
C ALA A 60 3.66 -13.60 -0.81
N ARG A 61 3.78 -12.52 -1.58
CA ARG A 61 4.97 -12.24 -2.41
C ARG A 61 6.17 -11.89 -1.52
N LYS A 62 7.35 -12.38 -1.89
CA LYS A 62 8.63 -12.04 -1.24
C LYS A 62 8.91 -10.54 -1.41
N ALA A 63 9.33 -9.89 -0.32
CA ALA A 63 9.70 -8.48 -0.36
C ALA A 63 11.01 -8.25 -1.12
N VAL A 64 11.14 -7.07 -1.73
CA VAL A 64 12.42 -6.59 -2.30
C VAL A 64 13.45 -6.39 -1.16
N SER A 65 13.02 -5.77 -0.08
CA SER A 65 13.80 -5.43 1.12
C SER A 65 13.19 -6.09 2.38
N PRO A 66 13.43 -7.39 2.62
CA PRO A 66 12.83 -8.13 3.74
C PRO A 66 13.06 -7.45 5.10
N ALA A 67 14.29 -7.03 5.40
CA ALA A 67 14.62 -6.48 6.71
C ALA A 67 13.88 -5.17 7.06
N LEU A 68 13.50 -4.37 6.05
CA LEU A 68 12.69 -3.16 6.26
C LEU A 68 11.21 -3.51 6.42
N ARG A 69 10.72 -4.48 5.66
CA ARG A 69 9.32 -4.93 5.69
C ARG A 69 8.97 -5.60 7.01
N ASP A 70 9.88 -6.41 7.56
CA ASP A 70 9.63 -7.18 8.79
C ASP A 70 9.39 -6.27 10.00
N VAL A 71 10.11 -5.15 10.07
CA VAL A 71 9.98 -4.13 11.14
C VAL A 71 8.95 -3.04 10.78
N ASN A 72 8.40 -3.09 9.56
CA ASN A 72 7.52 -2.06 8.99
C ASN A 72 8.12 -0.64 9.12
N ALA A 73 9.41 -0.51 8.80
CA ALA A 73 10.14 0.75 8.87
C ALA A 73 10.60 1.21 7.47
N PRO A 74 10.51 2.51 7.15
CA PRO A 74 10.98 3.02 5.86
C PRO A 74 12.51 2.96 5.73
N GLU A 75 13.23 3.14 6.83
CA GLU A 75 14.69 3.06 6.91
C GLU A 75 15.12 2.48 8.26
N LEU A 76 16.31 1.87 8.28
CA LEU A 76 16.93 1.34 9.50
C LEU A 76 18.37 1.85 9.61
N LYS A 77 18.74 2.28 10.82
CA LYS A 77 20.11 2.65 11.14
C LYS A 77 20.98 1.39 11.23
N GLY A 78 22.25 1.52 10.89
CA GLY A 78 23.19 0.40 10.96
C GLY A 78 24.64 0.84 10.94
N VAL A 79 25.52 -0.08 11.34
CA VAL A 79 26.97 0.13 11.39
C VAL A 79 27.62 -0.60 10.23
N CYS A 80 28.52 0.05 9.50
CA CYS A 80 29.29 -0.58 8.44
C CYS A 80 30.35 -1.52 9.04
N LEU A 81 30.34 -2.79 8.59
CA LEU A 81 31.33 -3.78 8.99
C LEU A 81 32.48 -3.86 7.99
N LYS A 82 32.17 -3.81 6.68
CA LYS A 82 33.18 -3.88 5.62
C LYS A 82 32.73 -3.07 4.42
N VAL A 83 33.59 -2.18 3.94
CA VAL A 83 33.43 -1.53 2.63
C VAL A 83 34.21 -2.34 1.60
N GLY A 84 33.61 -2.58 0.44
CA GLY A 84 34.20 -3.39 -0.61
C GLY A 84 33.72 -3.00 -1.99
N ILE A 85 34.26 -3.70 -2.99
CA ILE A 85 33.90 -3.53 -4.39
C ILE A 85 33.39 -4.86 -4.90
N THR A 86 32.22 -4.85 -5.54
CA THR A 86 31.62 -6.04 -6.16
C THR A 86 31.40 -5.80 -7.64
N SER A 87 31.91 -6.70 -8.47
CA SER A 87 31.64 -6.70 -9.92
C SER A 87 30.20 -7.17 -10.18
N PRO A 88 29.46 -6.54 -11.09
CA PRO A 88 28.09 -6.91 -11.37
C PRO A 88 28.04 -8.15 -12.29
N LYS A 89 26.84 -8.72 -12.47
CA LYS A 89 26.62 -9.87 -13.35
C LYS A 89 26.52 -9.41 -14.81
N LYS A 90 26.97 -10.22 -15.77
CA LYS A 90 26.74 -10.02 -17.22
C LYS A 90 25.27 -9.62 -17.46
N PRO A 91 24.94 -8.62 -18.31
CA PRO A 91 25.73 -8.04 -19.40
C PRO A 91 26.63 -6.85 -19.04
N ASN A 92 26.52 -6.30 -17.85
CA ASN A 92 27.26 -5.10 -17.48
C ASN A 92 28.62 -5.44 -16.84
N SER A 93 29.59 -4.55 -17.05
CA SER A 93 30.92 -4.61 -16.47
C SER A 93 31.17 -3.36 -15.61
N GLY A 94 32.16 -3.43 -14.70
CA GLY A 94 32.56 -2.32 -13.86
C GLY A 94 32.60 -2.68 -12.36
N GLN A 95 32.93 -1.68 -11.54
CA GLN A 95 33.13 -1.85 -10.11
C GLN A 95 32.02 -1.13 -9.32
N ARG A 96 31.24 -1.87 -8.52
CA ARG A 96 30.21 -1.29 -7.64
C ARG A 96 30.74 -1.19 -6.22
N LYS A 97 30.82 0.04 -5.68
CA LYS A 97 31.14 0.27 -4.27
C LYS A 97 29.97 -0.21 -3.41
N THR A 98 30.21 -1.24 -2.60
CA THR A 98 29.20 -1.84 -1.71
C THR A 98 29.72 -1.87 -0.28
N ALA A 99 28.80 -1.96 0.67
CA ALA A 99 29.15 -2.06 2.09
C ALA A 99 28.33 -3.17 2.74
N ARG A 100 28.99 -3.98 3.57
CA ARG A 100 28.37 -4.89 4.52
C ARG A 100 27.97 -4.08 5.73
N VAL A 101 26.67 -3.94 5.96
CA VAL A 101 26.10 -3.18 7.09
C VAL A 101 25.35 -4.11 8.03
N ARG A 102 25.52 -3.91 9.34
CA ARG A 102 24.72 -4.54 10.40
C ARG A 102 23.59 -3.57 10.78
N LEU A 103 22.35 -3.95 10.53
CA LEU A 103 21.18 -3.14 10.87
C LEU A 103 20.79 -3.33 12.34
N ARG A 104 20.21 -2.30 12.95
CA ARG A 104 19.64 -2.37 14.31
C ARG A 104 18.46 -3.35 14.29
N GLY A 105 18.68 -4.58 14.75
CA GLY A 105 17.64 -5.63 14.85
C GLY A 105 17.91 -6.93 14.07
N ARG A 106 18.85 -6.96 13.11
CA ARG A 106 19.25 -8.20 12.39
C ARG A 106 20.66 -8.07 11.79
N SER A 107 21.47 -9.14 11.87
CA SER A 107 22.86 -9.16 11.37
C SER A 107 22.99 -9.79 9.97
N GLN A 108 23.81 -9.11 9.16
CA GLN A 108 24.42 -9.38 7.85
C GLN A 108 23.69 -10.25 6.80
N ASP A 109 23.23 -9.62 5.72
CA ASP A 109 23.13 -10.27 4.41
C ASP A 109 24.01 -9.55 3.37
N CYS A 110 24.81 -10.34 2.65
CA CYS A 110 25.12 -10.17 1.23
C CYS A 110 25.35 -11.60 0.71
N PRO A 111 24.46 -12.13 -0.15
CA PRO A 111 24.65 -11.87 -1.58
C PRO A 111 23.36 -11.48 -2.31
N GLY A 112 23.43 -10.38 -3.07
CA GLY A 112 22.30 -9.75 -3.77
C GLY A 112 21.95 -8.41 -3.12
N VAL A 113 22.68 -7.35 -3.47
CA VAL A 113 22.51 -5.98 -2.96
C VAL A 113 21.05 -5.53 -3.17
N ARG A 114 20.28 -5.47 -2.08
CA ARG A 114 18.83 -5.15 -2.08
C ARG A 114 18.49 -3.80 -1.45
N TYR A 115 19.48 -3.15 -0.86
CA TYR A 115 19.33 -1.93 -0.09
C TYR A 115 20.22 -0.83 -0.64
N HIS A 116 19.84 0.41 -0.38
CA HIS A 116 20.63 1.60 -0.70
C HIS A 116 20.91 2.37 0.59
N LEU A 117 22.08 3.01 0.63
CA LEU A 117 22.45 3.91 1.73
C LEU A 117 22.03 5.34 1.38
N VAL A 118 21.37 6.00 2.32
CA VAL A 118 21.01 7.42 2.22
C VAL A 118 22.28 8.26 2.36
N ARG A 119 22.49 9.19 1.43
CA ARG A 119 23.65 10.11 1.41
C ARG A 119 23.30 11.42 2.11
N GLY A 120 24.27 12.00 2.83
CA GLY A 120 24.08 13.24 3.60
C GLY A 120 23.40 13.03 4.94
N ALA A 121 23.44 11.80 5.48
CA ALA A 121 22.85 11.43 6.76
C ALA A 121 23.89 10.69 7.63
N MET A 122 23.92 11.02 8.93
CA MET A 122 24.93 10.53 9.88
C MET A 122 26.35 10.71 9.33
N ASP A 123 27.16 9.65 9.36
CA ASP A 123 28.56 9.67 8.95
C ASP A 123 28.73 9.66 7.42
N LEU A 124 27.69 9.30 6.65
CA LEU A 124 27.79 9.23 5.19
C LEU A 124 27.54 10.60 4.56
N GLY A 125 28.63 11.31 4.26
CA GLY A 125 28.60 12.59 3.57
C GLY A 125 27.91 12.56 2.20
N GLY A 126 27.40 13.74 1.80
CA GLY A 126 26.83 13.97 0.46
C GLY A 126 27.88 13.94 -0.66
N VAL A 127 27.43 13.84 -1.91
CA VAL A 127 28.33 13.83 -3.07
C VAL A 127 28.74 15.25 -3.44
N GLY A 128 30.01 15.63 -3.26
CA GLY A 128 30.49 16.98 -3.59
C GLY A 128 30.17 17.45 -5.02
N ASN A 129 30.00 18.76 -5.19
CA ASN A 129 29.83 19.44 -6.48
C ASN A 129 28.66 18.93 -7.36
N ARG A 130 27.65 18.28 -6.75
CA ARG A 130 26.48 17.81 -7.47
C ARG A 130 25.47 18.94 -7.72
N VAL A 131 25.27 19.30 -8.98
CA VAL A 131 24.29 20.33 -9.39
C VAL A 131 22.89 19.73 -9.61
N THR A 132 22.81 18.53 -10.21
CA THR A 132 21.54 17.86 -10.55
C THR A 132 21.17 16.74 -9.59
N SER A 133 19.86 16.59 -9.30
CA SER A 133 19.30 15.58 -8.38
C SER A 133 19.93 15.63 -6.98
N ARG A 134 20.22 16.84 -6.49
CA ARG A 134 20.95 17.10 -5.25
C ARG A 134 20.35 16.45 -4.00
N SER A 135 19.01 16.39 -3.93
CA SER A 135 18.26 15.77 -2.82
C SER A 135 18.57 14.28 -2.68
N LYS A 136 18.73 13.55 -3.79
CA LYS A 136 19.05 12.11 -3.78
C LYS A 136 20.45 11.81 -3.23
N TYR A 137 21.38 12.75 -3.37
CA TYR A 137 22.79 12.57 -3.03
C TYR A 137 23.23 13.41 -1.82
N GLY A 138 22.29 14.01 -1.08
CA GLY A 138 22.59 14.75 0.15
C GLY A 138 23.38 16.03 -0.06
N THR A 139 23.17 16.75 -1.17
CA THR A 139 23.86 18.03 -1.45
C THR A 139 22.99 19.24 -1.21
N LYS A 140 23.55 20.21 -0.45
CA LYS A 140 22.92 21.50 -0.20
C LYS A 140 22.90 22.35 -1.47
N LYS A 141 21.98 23.32 -1.55
CA LYS A 141 21.94 24.26 -2.67
C LYS A 141 23.23 25.08 -2.64
N PRO A 142 23.98 25.21 -3.75
CA PRO A 142 25.08 26.16 -3.79
C PRO A 142 24.51 27.56 -3.50
N LYS A 143 25.16 28.28 -2.60
CA LYS A 143 24.86 29.69 -2.39
C LYS A 143 25.27 30.40 -3.68
N LYS A 144 24.35 31.12 -4.33
CA LYS A 144 24.75 32.03 -5.41
C LYS A 144 25.74 33.02 -4.77
N ALA A 145 26.90 33.22 -5.39
CA ALA A 145 27.73 34.35 -5.01
C ALA A 145 26.83 35.58 -5.08
N ALA A 146 26.76 36.34 -3.98
CA ALA A 146 26.08 37.63 -4.03
C ALA A 146 26.87 38.44 -5.05
N ALA A 147 26.22 38.72 -6.18
CA ALA A 147 26.75 39.61 -7.21
C ALA A 147 26.76 41.03 -6.66
#